data_AF-A0A7G4A203-F1
#
_entry.id   AF-A0A7G4A203-F1
#
_cell.length_a   1.000
_cell.length_b   1.000
_cell.length_c   1.000
_cell.angle_alpha   90.00
_cell.angle_beta   90.00
_cell.angle_gamma   90.00
#
_symmetry.space_group_name_H-M   'P 1'
#
loop_
_entity.id
_entity.type
_entity.pdbx_description
1 polymer ?
#
loop_
_entity_poly.entity_id
_entity_poly.type
_entity_poly.pdbx_seq_one_letter_code
_entity_poly.pdbx_strand_id
1 'polypeptide(L)'
;MFSKETLDFTVQKLGKIKDNKLEKYVRSTHVFNDFIELVKRQPPERQLKFIQDNFDEQVPKKINHFLFCVAAIIARRTKNLPDDHPEKQFIDLILSYLGDGIIKGFTTVGLPKLGLINKIQVNLEEWIKSLELQAAQNTSHETLLVSYCTICFFESLVPDSFADKKKALANIKQEIAEKFNKLVQNHNHLLKTGGSSHNGALQQLTPELRAKEQFQTNLLAIKEREAKIQRMVHLKGILSGSSNNVMKEFWANYQTQEQFNQLMDDLEIEAEQKQDWQSFFDEKYADGFAKIKGGFFVVMPKFLGGTSTNILPLKLIDDKADEALKKLGVNLKEYKDPTKLIAEITAEFNQLKELEKKDIQTIKEHQAQIKSAKGITVSTDKILDDIEEFRKHLIAQEKYVLQLQKIHTKILALDELGIKTDGLVVPFEIMLDHAVKTVTHGDKKIDPLMSPQEKMDALLNGISDTQEKAQEIKKNIIEDVQKIELLIDSKPKKDSLLHATELFIQKYEKNFLHKILCLFSKTYNEMFKSLSEAVTEKNTTRIASILVGKAEEYPQTHTVAMWFDEAQELQTLKTPAKS
;
A
#
# COMPACT_ATOMS: atom_id res chain seq x y z
N MET A 1 -21.24 -5.85 -1.32
CA MET A 1 -21.33 -7.09 -0.51
C MET A 1 -22.75 -7.66 -0.44
N PHE A 2 -23.79 -6.86 -0.17
CA PHE A 2 -25.17 -7.34 -0.10
C PHE A 2 -25.97 -6.93 -1.34
N SER A 3 -26.64 -7.87 -2.01
CA SER A 3 -27.64 -7.53 -3.01
C SER A 3 -28.89 -6.99 -2.30
N LYS A 4 -29.71 -6.22 -3.02
CA LYS A 4 -31.04 -5.80 -2.55
C LYS A 4 -31.84 -7.01 -2.04
N GLU A 5 -31.75 -8.13 -2.75
CA GLU A 5 -32.40 -9.38 -2.42
C GLU A 5 -31.90 -10.02 -1.10
N THR A 6 -30.61 -9.90 -0.77
CA THR A 6 -30.07 -10.35 0.54
C THR A 6 -30.61 -9.48 1.67
N LEU A 7 -30.67 -8.17 1.45
CA LEU A 7 -31.19 -7.23 2.45
C LEU A 7 -32.69 -7.44 2.67
N ASP A 8 -33.48 -7.57 1.61
CA ASP A 8 -34.91 -7.84 1.70
C ASP A 8 -35.20 -9.15 2.44
N PHE A 9 -34.41 -10.21 2.17
CA PHE A 9 -34.50 -11.47 2.90
C PHE A 9 -34.10 -11.34 4.38
N THR A 10 -33.07 -10.54 4.68
CA THR A 10 -32.66 -10.25 6.06
C THR A 10 -33.79 -9.58 6.83
N VAL A 11 -34.48 -8.62 6.21
CA VAL A 11 -35.63 -7.94 6.81
C VAL A 11 -36.77 -8.91 7.09
N GLN A 12 -37.08 -9.80 6.15
CA GLN A 12 -38.10 -10.83 6.36
C GLN A 12 -37.79 -11.72 7.56
N LYS A 13 -36.53 -12.13 7.73
CA LYS A 13 -36.08 -13.00 8.84
C LYS A 13 -35.98 -12.27 10.19
N LEU A 14 -35.70 -10.97 10.20
CA LEU A 14 -35.64 -10.15 11.42
C LEU A 14 -37.02 -9.70 11.93
N GLY A 15 -38.10 -9.88 11.16
CA GLY A 15 -39.45 -9.44 11.50
C GLY A 15 -39.76 -7.98 11.14
N LYS A 16 -40.93 -7.47 11.54
CA LYS A 16 -41.43 -6.13 11.13
C LYS A 16 -40.65 -4.97 11.76
N ILE A 17 -39.51 -4.62 11.16
CA ILE A 17 -38.78 -3.37 11.42
C ILE A 17 -39.53 -2.22 10.73
N LYS A 18 -39.72 -1.07 11.40
CA LYS A 18 -40.37 0.11 10.80
C LYS A 18 -39.55 0.63 9.60
N ASP A 19 -40.22 0.93 8.48
CA ASP A 19 -39.58 1.32 7.20
C ASP A 19 -38.58 2.48 7.32
N ASN A 20 -38.88 3.47 8.16
CA ASN A 20 -38.00 4.62 8.41
C ASN A 20 -36.71 4.29 9.19
N LYS A 21 -36.68 3.18 9.93
CA LYS A 21 -35.48 2.63 10.58
C LYS A 21 -34.73 1.71 9.63
N LEU A 22 -35.45 1.01 8.76
CA LEU A 22 -34.87 0.08 7.81
C LEU A 22 -33.90 0.76 6.83
N GLU A 23 -34.28 1.88 6.23
CA GLU A 23 -33.37 2.62 5.33
C GLU A 23 -32.07 3.06 6.03
N LYS A 24 -32.16 3.44 7.31
CA LYS A 24 -30.99 3.82 8.11
C LYS A 24 -30.10 2.61 8.41
N TYR A 25 -30.69 1.45 8.67
CA TYR A 25 -29.97 0.21 8.93
C TYR A 25 -29.27 -0.29 7.67
N VAL A 26 -29.96 -0.27 6.53
CA VAL A 26 -29.38 -0.58 5.21
C VAL A 26 -28.20 0.33 4.90
N ARG A 27 -28.32 1.66 5.05
CA ARG A 27 -27.20 2.58 4.81
C ARG A 27 -26.01 2.35 5.76
N SER A 28 -26.24 1.86 6.97
CA SER A 28 -25.18 1.57 7.93
C SER A 28 -24.41 0.27 7.67
N THR A 29 -24.91 -0.59 6.78
CA THR A 29 -24.24 -1.85 6.41
C THR A 29 -22.86 -1.66 5.79
N HIS A 30 -22.62 -0.51 5.16
CA HIS A 30 -21.31 -0.17 4.61
C HIS A 30 -20.22 -0.07 5.68
N VAL A 31 -20.51 0.53 6.85
CA VAL A 31 -19.48 0.79 7.88
C VAL A 31 -18.95 -0.50 8.51
N PHE A 32 -19.84 -1.43 8.88
CA PHE A 32 -19.40 -2.71 9.45
C PHE A 32 -18.80 -3.62 8.38
N ASN A 33 -19.29 -3.55 7.16
CA ASN A 33 -18.66 -4.21 6.03
C ASN A 33 -17.21 -3.74 5.85
N ASP A 34 -16.96 -2.42 5.90
CA ASP A 34 -15.61 -1.88 5.79
C ASP A 34 -14.70 -2.38 6.93
N PHE A 35 -15.22 -2.53 8.15
CA PHE A 35 -14.49 -3.13 9.27
C PHE A 35 -14.16 -4.62 9.03
N ILE A 36 -15.14 -5.44 8.62
CA ILE A 36 -14.90 -6.85 8.31
C ILE A 36 -13.91 -6.99 7.14
N GLU A 37 -13.99 -6.10 6.15
CA GLU A 37 -13.00 -6.04 5.08
C GLU A 37 -11.61 -5.69 5.63
N LEU A 38 -11.48 -4.68 6.50
CA LEU A 38 -10.22 -4.33 7.18
C LEU A 38 -9.63 -5.51 7.97
N VAL A 39 -10.47 -6.28 8.67
CA VAL A 39 -10.07 -7.50 9.37
C VAL A 39 -9.51 -8.52 8.38
N LYS A 40 -10.21 -8.77 7.27
CA LYS A 40 -9.75 -9.71 6.22
C LYS A 40 -8.45 -9.27 5.54
N ARG A 41 -8.10 -7.97 5.58
CA ARG A 41 -6.80 -7.47 5.08
C ARG A 41 -5.63 -7.87 5.96
N GLN A 42 -5.88 -8.24 7.22
CA GLN A 42 -4.82 -8.71 8.10
C GLN A 42 -4.41 -10.13 7.71
N PRO A 43 -3.14 -10.51 7.95
CA PRO A 43 -2.73 -11.91 7.85
C PRO A 43 -3.68 -12.79 8.65
N PRO A 44 -4.14 -13.96 8.14
CA PRO A 44 -5.14 -14.80 8.80
C PRO A 44 -4.89 -15.02 10.30
N GLU A 45 -3.65 -15.28 10.68
CA GLU A 45 -3.18 -15.46 12.05
C GLU A 45 -3.35 -14.22 12.96
N ARG A 46 -3.50 -13.02 12.37
CA ARG A 46 -3.72 -11.75 13.09
C ARG A 46 -5.17 -11.29 13.08
N GLN A 47 -6.06 -11.91 12.29
CA GLN A 47 -7.43 -11.39 12.09
C GLN A 47 -8.26 -11.36 13.37
N LEU A 48 -8.25 -12.43 14.15
CA LEU A 48 -9.00 -12.50 15.41
C LEU A 48 -8.45 -11.54 16.47
N LYS A 49 -7.12 -11.39 16.53
CA LYS A 49 -6.46 -10.43 17.42
C LYS A 49 -6.75 -8.99 17.02
N PHE A 50 -6.73 -8.70 15.72
CA PHE A 50 -7.11 -7.39 15.19
C PHE A 50 -8.55 -7.04 15.55
N ILE A 51 -9.48 -8.01 15.50
CA ILE A 51 -10.84 -7.79 16.01
C ILE A 51 -10.79 -7.41 17.47
N GLN A 52 -10.13 -8.19 18.35
CA GLN A 52 -10.05 -7.89 19.78
C GLN A 52 -9.52 -6.49 20.07
N ASP A 53 -8.44 -6.10 19.39
CA ASP A 53 -7.73 -4.84 19.64
C ASP A 53 -8.48 -3.61 19.10
N ASN A 54 -9.36 -3.78 18.10
CA ASN A 54 -10.00 -2.66 17.39
C ASN A 54 -11.54 -2.66 17.47
N PHE A 55 -12.14 -3.65 18.14
CA PHE A 55 -13.60 -3.82 18.20
C PHE A 55 -14.29 -2.57 18.76
N ASP A 56 -13.81 -2.04 19.88
CA ASP A 56 -14.47 -0.95 20.61
C ASP A 56 -14.36 0.40 19.88
N GLU A 57 -13.33 0.60 19.06
CA GLU A 57 -13.08 1.86 18.34
C GLU A 57 -13.75 1.91 16.96
N GLN A 58 -13.80 0.77 16.25
CA GLN A 58 -14.20 0.70 14.83
C GLN A 58 -15.64 0.24 14.60
N VAL A 59 -16.28 -0.39 15.59
CA VAL A 59 -17.65 -0.89 15.45
C VAL A 59 -18.65 0.27 15.63
N PRO A 60 -19.74 0.33 14.84
CA PRO A 60 -20.70 1.42 14.94
C PRO A 60 -21.21 1.61 16.37
N LYS A 61 -21.01 2.82 16.94
CA LYS A 61 -21.56 3.24 18.25
C LYS A 61 -23.08 2.99 18.40
N LYS A 62 -23.78 2.85 17.26
CA LYS A 62 -25.20 2.49 17.19
C LYS A 62 -25.34 0.98 17.08
N ILE A 63 -25.50 0.33 18.22
CA ILE A 63 -25.67 -1.12 18.45
C ILE A 63 -26.61 -1.83 17.44
N ASN A 64 -27.77 -1.23 17.12
CA ASN A 64 -28.73 -1.84 16.20
C ASN A 64 -28.26 -1.86 14.75
N HIS A 65 -27.33 -0.97 14.36
CA HIS A 65 -26.70 -0.97 13.04
C HIS A 65 -25.75 -2.16 12.92
N PHE A 66 -24.86 -2.33 13.89
CA PHE A 66 -23.95 -3.48 13.97
C PHE A 66 -24.72 -4.81 13.89
N LEU A 67 -25.74 -4.97 14.72
CA LEU A 67 -26.53 -6.21 14.77
C LEU A 67 -27.33 -6.49 13.49
N PHE A 68 -27.78 -5.45 12.79
CA PHE A 68 -28.39 -5.60 11.47
C PHE A 68 -27.38 -6.10 10.43
N CYS A 69 -26.13 -5.62 10.49
CA CYS A 69 -25.07 -6.08 9.58
C CYS A 69 -24.69 -7.55 9.84
N VAL A 70 -24.58 -7.92 11.13
CA VAL A 70 -24.40 -9.31 11.55
C VAL A 70 -25.51 -10.19 10.97
N ALA A 71 -26.77 -9.77 11.15
CA ALA A 71 -27.91 -10.48 10.59
C ALA A 71 -27.87 -10.61 9.06
N ALA A 72 -27.44 -9.57 8.34
CA ALA A 72 -27.33 -9.63 6.88
C ALA A 72 -26.31 -10.66 6.38
N ILE A 73 -25.20 -10.81 7.11
CA ILE A 73 -24.15 -11.79 6.76
C ILE A 73 -24.63 -13.21 7.07
N ILE A 74 -25.27 -13.40 8.23
CA ILE A 74 -25.88 -14.67 8.64
C ILE A 74 -27.00 -15.10 7.66
N ALA A 75 -27.86 -14.16 7.25
CA ALA A 75 -28.93 -14.42 6.30
C ALA A 75 -28.39 -14.78 4.90
N ARG A 76 -27.27 -14.19 4.48
CA ARG A 76 -26.58 -14.56 3.24
C ARG A 76 -26.03 -15.99 3.28
N ARG A 77 -25.46 -16.44 4.42
CA ARG A 77 -25.04 -17.83 4.60
C ARG A 77 -26.23 -18.78 4.42
N THR A 78 -27.36 -18.45 5.02
CA THR A 78 -28.62 -19.22 4.89
C THR A 78 -29.03 -19.44 3.43
N LYS A 79 -28.97 -18.39 2.60
CA LYS A 79 -29.33 -18.47 1.17
C LYS A 79 -28.42 -19.39 0.36
N ASN A 80 -27.18 -19.57 0.80
CA ASN A 80 -26.18 -20.36 0.08
C ASN A 80 -26.17 -21.84 0.50
N LEU A 81 -27.04 -22.23 1.43
CA LEU A 81 -27.15 -23.60 1.93
C LEU A 81 -28.38 -24.30 1.31
N PRO A 82 -28.32 -25.64 1.10
CA PRO A 82 -29.49 -26.46 0.77
C PRO A 82 -30.61 -26.33 1.82
N ASP A 83 -31.87 -26.54 1.45
CA ASP A 83 -33.04 -26.38 2.34
C ASP A 83 -33.07 -27.31 3.55
N ASP A 84 -32.42 -28.47 3.46
CA ASP A 84 -32.28 -29.48 4.51
C ASP A 84 -30.97 -29.36 5.31
N HIS A 85 -30.17 -28.32 5.08
CA HIS A 85 -28.86 -28.19 5.70
C HIS A 85 -28.96 -27.97 7.23
N PRO A 86 -28.18 -28.69 8.07
CA PRO A 86 -28.30 -28.65 9.54
C PRO A 86 -28.01 -27.28 10.15
N GLU A 87 -27.23 -26.43 9.49
CA GLU A 87 -26.99 -25.04 9.92
C GLU A 87 -28.27 -24.16 9.89
N LYS A 88 -29.21 -24.40 8.95
CA LYS A 88 -30.33 -23.48 8.70
C LYS A 88 -31.22 -23.27 9.92
N GLN A 89 -31.48 -24.32 10.69
CA GLN A 89 -32.33 -24.23 11.89
C GLN A 89 -31.75 -23.26 12.94
N PHE A 90 -30.43 -23.32 13.15
CA PHE A 90 -29.76 -22.51 14.17
C PHE A 90 -29.62 -21.08 13.68
N ILE A 91 -29.32 -20.90 12.39
CA ILE A 91 -29.27 -19.58 11.76
C ILE A 91 -30.64 -18.87 11.88
N ASP A 92 -31.73 -19.56 11.55
CA ASP A 92 -33.07 -18.97 11.62
C ASP A 92 -33.45 -18.55 13.05
N LEU A 93 -33.08 -19.36 14.05
CA LEU A 93 -33.27 -19.01 15.46
C LEU A 93 -32.42 -17.80 15.87
N ILE A 94 -31.15 -17.73 15.45
CA ILE A 94 -30.28 -16.58 15.71
C ILE A 94 -30.88 -15.31 15.09
N LEU A 95 -31.31 -15.37 13.82
CA LEU A 95 -31.91 -14.23 13.12
C LEU A 95 -33.20 -13.78 13.82
N SER A 96 -34.05 -14.72 14.26
CA SER A 96 -35.26 -14.39 15.02
C SER A 96 -34.93 -13.66 16.33
N TYR A 97 -33.95 -14.14 17.09
CA TYR A 97 -33.58 -13.53 18.37
C TYR A 97 -32.83 -12.20 18.21
N LEU A 98 -32.02 -12.05 17.15
CA LEU A 98 -31.45 -10.77 16.76
C LEU A 98 -32.54 -9.77 16.39
N GLY A 99 -33.56 -10.20 15.64
CA GLY A 99 -34.74 -9.40 15.30
C GLY A 99 -35.48 -8.91 16.55
N ASP A 100 -35.74 -9.82 17.48
CA ASP A 100 -36.35 -9.49 18.78
C ASP A 100 -35.53 -8.44 19.55
N GLY A 101 -34.21 -8.57 19.56
CA GLY A 101 -33.33 -7.61 20.22
C GLY A 101 -33.21 -6.27 19.50
N ILE A 102 -33.24 -6.24 18.16
CA ILE A 102 -33.26 -5.01 17.35
C ILE A 102 -34.58 -4.25 17.55
N ILE A 103 -35.71 -4.98 17.62
CA ILE A 103 -37.05 -4.39 17.76
C ILE A 103 -37.34 -3.97 19.19
N LYS A 104 -37.05 -4.84 20.16
CA LYS A 104 -37.43 -4.69 21.58
C LYS A 104 -36.27 -4.24 22.49
N GLY A 105 -35.05 -4.14 21.97
CA GLY A 105 -33.83 -3.82 22.71
C GLY A 105 -33.20 -5.02 23.42
N PHE A 106 -31.87 -5.01 23.59
CA PHE A 106 -31.09 -6.00 24.34
C PHE A 106 -30.98 -5.72 25.84
N THR A 107 -31.49 -4.57 26.28
CA THR A 107 -31.53 -4.17 27.68
C THR A 107 -32.95 -3.82 28.09
N THR A 108 -33.26 -4.00 29.37
CA THR A 108 -34.48 -3.51 30.03
C THR A 108 -34.02 -2.70 31.24
N VAL A 109 -34.27 -1.39 31.26
CA VAL A 109 -33.85 -0.50 32.37
C VAL A 109 -32.33 -0.61 32.63
N GLY A 110 -31.53 -0.60 31.57
CA GLY A 110 -30.05 -0.67 31.65
C GLY A 110 -29.48 -2.07 31.96
N LEU A 111 -30.30 -3.05 32.35
CA LEU A 111 -29.86 -4.43 32.58
C LEU A 111 -29.95 -5.26 31.29
N PRO A 112 -28.94 -6.11 31.00
CA PRO A 112 -28.98 -6.99 29.83
C PRO A 112 -30.13 -8.00 29.95
N LYS A 113 -30.85 -8.23 28.84
CA LYS A 113 -31.86 -9.28 28.74
C LYS A 113 -31.17 -10.63 28.62
N LEU A 114 -30.68 -11.15 29.74
CA LEU A 114 -29.89 -12.40 29.81
C LEU A 114 -30.59 -13.59 29.15
N GLY A 115 -31.93 -13.67 29.23
CA GLY A 115 -32.68 -14.73 28.53
C GLY A 115 -32.59 -14.65 27.00
N LEU A 116 -32.52 -13.45 26.43
CA LEU A 116 -32.35 -13.25 24.99
C LEU A 116 -30.91 -13.53 24.56
N ILE A 117 -29.94 -13.02 25.33
CA ILE A 117 -28.50 -13.26 25.09
C ILE A 117 -28.21 -14.76 25.17
N ASN A 118 -28.75 -15.47 26.16
CA ASN A 118 -28.58 -16.92 26.30
C ASN A 118 -29.16 -17.70 25.13
N LYS A 119 -30.32 -17.29 24.60
CA LYS A 119 -30.91 -17.92 23.41
C LYS A 119 -30.02 -17.73 22.18
N ILE A 120 -29.45 -16.55 21.97
CA ILE A 120 -28.51 -16.31 20.88
C ILE A 120 -27.23 -17.12 21.08
N GLN A 121 -26.71 -17.15 22.31
CA GLN A 121 -25.51 -17.87 22.68
C GLN A 121 -25.62 -19.38 22.37
N VAL A 122 -26.68 -20.04 22.87
CA VAL A 122 -26.89 -21.49 22.67
C VAL A 122 -27.00 -21.82 21.19
N ASN A 123 -27.74 -21.02 20.42
CA ASN A 123 -27.89 -21.29 18.99
C ASN A 123 -26.63 -20.96 18.19
N LEU A 124 -25.83 -19.98 18.62
CA LEU A 124 -24.54 -19.68 18.01
C LEU A 124 -23.53 -20.79 18.29
N GLU A 125 -23.49 -21.34 19.50
CA GLU A 125 -22.66 -22.49 19.84
C GLU A 125 -23.00 -23.71 18.97
N GLU A 126 -24.28 -24.07 18.88
CA GLU A 126 -24.73 -25.21 18.07
C GLU A 126 -24.54 -24.97 16.56
N TRP A 127 -24.70 -23.72 16.10
CA TRP A 127 -24.37 -23.35 14.73
C TRP A 127 -22.87 -23.49 14.46
N ILE A 128 -22.00 -23.00 15.34
CA ILE A 128 -20.55 -23.13 15.19
C ILE A 128 -20.16 -24.60 15.18
N LYS A 129 -20.73 -25.46 16.03
CA LYS A 129 -20.48 -26.92 16.00
C LYS A 129 -20.89 -27.55 14.66
N SER A 130 -22.09 -27.23 14.18
CA SER A 130 -22.65 -27.74 12.91
C SER A 130 -22.09 -27.08 11.64
N LEU A 131 -21.30 -26.02 11.77
CA LEU A 131 -20.69 -25.30 10.63
C LEU A 131 -19.77 -26.21 9.81
N GLU A 132 -20.15 -26.46 8.56
CA GLU A 132 -19.34 -27.18 7.59
C GLU A 132 -18.47 -26.22 6.77
N LEU A 133 -17.15 -26.45 6.81
CA LEU A 133 -16.17 -25.56 6.17
C LEU A 133 -16.15 -25.66 4.62
N GLN A 134 -16.92 -26.59 4.02
CA GLN A 134 -16.89 -26.87 2.57
C GLN A 134 -17.89 -26.07 1.71
N ALA A 135 -18.98 -25.55 2.28
CA ALA A 135 -19.93 -24.74 1.53
C ALA A 135 -19.36 -23.34 1.27
N ALA A 136 -18.87 -23.07 0.06
CA ALA A 136 -18.29 -21.79 -0.39
C ALA A 136 -17.33 -21.12 0.62
N GLN A 137 -16.03 -21.44 0.53
CA GLN A 137 -14.94 -21.04 1.44
C GLN A 137 -14.97 -19.56 1.89
N ASN A 138 -15.32 -18.62 1.01
CA ASN A 138 -15.44 -17.19 1.35
C ASN A 138 -16.55 -16.90 2.38
N THR A 139 -17.66 -17.63 2.30
CA THR A 139 -18.79 -17.45 3.22
C THR A 139 -18.52 -18.04 4.59
N SER A 140 -17.77 -19.14 4.69
CA SER A 140 -17.36 -19.75 5.97
C SER A 140 -16.36 -18.86 6.72
N HIS A 141 -15.41 -18.23 6.00
CA HIS A 141 -14.46 -17.27 6.57
C HIS A 141 -15.17 -16.04 7.16
N GLU A 142 -16.03 -15.41 6.37
CA GLU A 142 -16.85 -14.26 6.79
C GLU A 142 -17.76 -14.61 7.97
N THR A 143 -18.37 -15.80 7.94
CA THR A 143 -19.25 -16.30 9.00
C THR A 143 -18.49 -16.42 10.32
N LEU A 144 -17.27 -16.96 10.30
CA LEU A 144 -16.45 -17.10 11.51
C LEU A 144 -16.00 -15.75 12.06
N LEU A 145 -15.56 -14.82 11.21
CA LEU A 145 -15.18 -13.46 11.65
C LEU A 145 -16.36 -12.71 12.29
N VAL A 146 -17.54 -12.78 11.67
CA VAL A 146 -18.75 -12.10 12.17
C VAL A 146 -19.27 -12.76 13.45
N SER A 147 -19.19 -14.08 13.54
CA SER A 147 -19.52 -14.82 14.77
C SER A 147 -18.60 -14.39 15.92
N TYR A 148 -17.31 -14.22 15.63
CA TYR A 148 -16.33 -13.73 16.60
C TYR A 148 -16.64 -12.31 17.08
N CYS A 149 -16.93 -11.38 16.17
CA CYS A 149 -17.41 -10.03 16.49
C CYS A 149 -18.69 -10.04 17.35
N THR A 150 -19.61 -10.95 17.04
CA THR A 150 -20.89 -11.09 17.75
C THR A 150 -20.67 -11.53 19.19
N ILE A 151 -19.75 -12.47 19.43
CA ILE A 151 -19.39 -12.91 20.78
C ILE A 151 -18.65 -11.81 21.55
N CYS A 152 -17.67 -11.11 20.95
CA CYS A 152 -17.00 -9.98 21.60
C CYS A 152 -18.00 -8.92 22.09
N PHE A 153 -19.04 -8.66 21.30
CA PHE A 153 -20.13 -7.76 21.69
C PHE A 153 -20.96 -8.28 22.87
N PHE A 154 -21.40 -9.53 22.85
CA PHE A 154 -22.17 -10.06 23.98
C PHE A 154 -21.33 -10.16 25.25
N GLU A 155 -20.04 -10.45 25.12
CA GLU A 155 -19.07 -10.45 26.22
C GLU A 155 -18.95 -9.06 26.87
N SER A 156 -18.98 -7.98 26.08
CA SER A 156 -18.95 -6.60 26.60
C SER A 156 -20.27 -6.15 27.24
N LEU A 157 -21.40 -6.76 26.87
CA LEU A 157 -22.72 -6.47 27.47
C LEU A 157 -22.99 -7.19 28.78
N VAL A 158 -22.31 -8.31 29.05
CA VAL A 158 -22.49 -9.09 30.27
C VAL A 158 -21.57 -8.55 31.37
N PRO A 159 -22.09 -8.06 32.51
CA PRO A 159 -21.27 -7.58 33.61
C PRO A 159 -20.39 -8.67 34.23
N ASP A 160 -19.27 -8.29 34.85
CA ASP A 160 -18.35 -9.23 35.53
C ASP A 160 -19.02 -10.04 36.65
N SER A 161 -20.11 -9.52 37.24
CA SER A 161 -20.91 -10.22 38.25
C SER A 161 -21.60 -11.48 37.72
N PHE A 162 -21.64 -11.71 36.41
CA PHE A 162 -22.18 -12.92 35.77
C PHE A 162 -21.07 -13.80 35.19
N ALA A 163 -20.11 -14.18 36.05
CA ALA A 163 -18.90 -14.92 35.68
C ALA A 163 -19.17 -16.19 34.86
N ASP A 164 -20.19 -16.98 35.20
CA ASP A 164 -20.54 -18.21 34.46
C ASP A 164 -20.98 -17.92 33.01
N LYS A 165 -21.68 -16.80 32.80
CA LYS A 165 -22.11 -16.38 31.46
C LYS A 165 -20.95 -15.83 30.64
N LYS A 166 -20.05 -15.06 31.26
CA LYS A 166 -18.78 -14.66 30.61
C LYS A 166 -17.92 -15.85 30.24
N LYS A 167 -17.77 -16.83 31.13
CA LYS A 167 -17.02 -18.06 30.85
C LYS A 167 -17.62 -18.83 29.67
N ALA A 168 -18.94 -18.95 29.62
CA ALA A 168 -19.60 -19.62 28.51
C ALA A 168 -19.44 -18.88 27.17
N LEU A 169 -19.43 -17.54 27.18
CA LEU A 169 -19.10 -16.74 25.99
C LEU A 169 -17.63 -16.89 25.57
N ALA A 170 -16.70 -16.92 26.52
CA ALA A 170 -15.28 -17.15 26.27
C ALA A 170 -15.01 -18.54 25.66
N ASN A 171 -15.74 -19.57 26.10
CA ASN A 171 -15.65 -20.92 25.51
C ASN A 171 -16.07 -20.91 24.04
N ILE A 172 -17.21 -20.28 23.71
CA ILE A 172 -17.68 -20.18 22.30
C ILE A 172 -16.69 -19.36 21.47
N LYS A 173 -16.12 -18.29 22.05
CA LYS A 173 -15.07 -17.49 21.42
C LYS A 173 -13.85 -18.35 21.05
N GLN A 174 -13.45 -19.24 21.96
CA GLN A 174 -12.37 -20.20 21.72
C GLN A 174 -12.75 -21.22 20.63
N GLU A 175 -13.96 -21.78 20.65
CA GLU A 175 -14.43 -22.72 19.61
C GLU A 175 -14.45 -22.07 18.21
N ILE A 176 -14.87 -20.81 18.12
CA ILE A 176 -14.81 -20.03 16.87
C ILE A 176 -13.35 -19.86 16.44
N ALA A 177 -12.44 -19.53 17.37
CA ALA A 177 -11.02 -19.38 17.07
C ALA A 177 -10.38 -20.68 16.60
N GLU A 178 -10.73 -21.82 17.20
CA GLU A 178 -10.28 -23.14 16.78
C GLU A 178 -10.79 -23.51 15.39
N LYS A 179 -12.09 -23.28 15.10
CA LYS A 179 -12.64 -23.50 13.75
C LYS A 179 -12.04 -22.55 12.71
N PHE A 180 -11.76 -21.31 13.09
CA PHE A 180 -11.05 -20.36 12.25
C PHE A 180 -9.63 -20.82 11.96
N ASN A 181 -8.87 -21.26 12.98
CA ASN A 181 -7.53 -21.80 12.79
C ASN A 181 -7.53 -23.07 11.93
N LYS A 182 -8.51 -23.96 12.09
CA LYS A 182 -8.70 -25.14 11.22
C LYS A 182 -9.01 -24.73 9.78
N LEU A 183 -9.86 -23.71 9.57
CA LEU A 183 -10.12 -23.15 8.26
C LEU A 183 -8.81 -22.61 7.65
N VAL A 184 -8.03 -21.84 8.42
CA VAL A 184 -6.72 -21.28 8.04
C VAL A 184 -5.72 -22.38 7.69
N GLN A 185 -5.62 -23.45 8.47
CA GLN A 185 -4.72 -24.56 8.19
C GLN A 185 -5.10 -25.32 6.91
N ASN A 186 -6.37 -25.71 6.78
CA ASN A 186 -6.85 -26.53 5.68
C ASN A 186 -6.87 -25.78 4.34
N HIS A 187 -7.04 -24.46 4.40
CA HIS A 187 -7.26 -23.63 3.22
C HIS A 187 -6.36 -22.40 3.22
N ASN A 188 -5.17 -22.45 3.84
CA ASN A 188 -4.29 -21.28 3.93
C ASN A 188 -4.02 -20.66 2.56
N HIS A 189 -3.75 -21.51 1.56
CA HIS A 189 -3.55 -21.11 0.18
C HIS A 189 -4.81 -20.52 -0.49
N LEU A 190 -6.02 -20.91 -0.05
CA LEU A 190 -7.30 -20.46 -0.62
C LEU A 190 -7.96 -19.31 0.15
N LEU A 191 -7.67 -19.13 1.44
CA LEU A 191 -7.99 -17.93 2.20
C LEU A 191 -6.99 -16.81 1.90
N LYS A 192 -5.78 -17.18 1.48
CA LYS A 192 -4.93 -16.32 0.65
C LYS A 192 -5.55 -16.03 -0.73
N THR A 193 -6.55 -16.80 -1.18
CA THR A 193 -7.32 -16.60 -2.44
C THR A 193 -8.74 -16.04 -2.29
N GLY A 194 -9.14 -15.61 -1.09
CA GLY A 194 -10.23 -14.64 -0.94
C GLY A 194 -9.73 -13.26 -1.35
N GLY A 195 -9.32 -13.09 -2.62
CA GLY A 195 -8.81 -11.85 -3.19
C GLY A 195 -7.83 -11.14 -2.25
N SER A 196 -6.62 -11.70 -2.10
CA SER A 196 -5.46 -11.02 -1.51
C SER A 196 -5.66 -9.51 -1.63
N SER A 197 -5.91 -8.88 -0.48
CA SER A 197 -6.10 -7.43 -0.35
C SER A 197 -4.81 -6.66 -0.67
N HIS A 198 -3.83 -7.28 -1.32
CA HIS A 198 -2.99 -6.53 -2.22
C HIS A 198 -3.78 -6.14 -3.46
N ASN A 199 -4.46 -6.99 -4.22
CA ASN A 199 -5.19 -6.52 -5.41
C ASN A 199 -6.37 -5.57 -5.14
N GLY A 200 -7.04 -5.60 -3.98
CA GLY A 200 -8.16 -4.69 -3.65
C GLY A 200 -7.73 -3.29 -3.18
N ALA A 201 -6.76 -3.21 -2.26
CA ALA A 201 -6.12 -1.95 -1.89
C ALA A 201 -5.31 -1.40 -3.08
N LEU A 202 -4.64 -2.29 -3.82
CA LEU A 202 -3.92 -1.93 -5.02
C LEU A 202 -4.84 -1.65 -6.23
N GLN A 203 -6.12 -2.03 -6.21
CA GLN A 203 -7.15 -1.61 -7.17
C GLN A 203 -7.63 -0.19 -6.96
N GLN A 204 -7.53 0.32 -5.73
CA GLN A 204 -7.73 1.74 -5.43
C GLN A 204 -6.46 2.56 -5.63
N LEU A 205 -5.29 1.91 -5.58
CA LEU A 205 -4.02 2.53 -5.87
C LEU A 205 -3.76 2.54 -7.39
N THR A 206 -2.93 3.47 -7.83
CA THR A 206 -2.46 3.49 -9.21
C THR A 206 -1.73 2.16 -9.52
N PRO A 207 -1.74 1.68 -10.77
CA PRO A 207 -0.99 0.47 -11.17
C PRO A 207 0.49 0.47 -10.74
N GLU A 208 1.08 1.66 -10.59
CA GLU A 208 2.44 1.86 -10.08
C GLU A 208 2.58 1.55 -8.57
N LEU A 209 1.70 2.09 -7.73
CA LEU A 209 1.68 1.80 -6.30
C LEU A 209 1.39 0.32 -6.04
N ARG A 210 0.57 -0.30 -6.91
CA ARG A 210 0.42 -1.77 -7.00
C ARG A 210 1.72 -2.48 -7.17
N ALA A 211 2.46 -2.08 -8.20
CA ALA A 211 3.71 -2.70 -8.52
C ALA A 211 4.73 -2.57 -7.37
N LYS A 212 4.80 -1.41 -6.70
CA LYS A 212 5.70 -1.20 -5.55
C LYS A 212 5.39 -2.11 -4.37
N GLU A 213 4.13 -2.25 -3.97
CA GLU A 213 3.79 -3.17 -2.87
C GLU A 213 4.02 -4.63 -3.27
N GLN A 214 3.65 -5.01 -4.50
CA GLN A 214 3.91 -6.36 -5.01
C GLN A 214 5.40 -6.67 -5.03
N PHE A 215 6.23 -5.74 -5.50
CA PHE A 215 7.68 -5.88 -5.49
C PHE A 215 8.20 -6.10 -4.07
N GLN A 216 7.74 -5.29 -3.10
CA GLN A 216 8.15 -5.41 -1.71
C GLN A 216 7.73 -6.74 -1.09
N THR A 217 6.49 -7.16 -1.28
CA THR A 217 5.96 -8.40 -0.74
C THR A 217 6.68 -9.61 -1.33
N ASN A 218 6.94 -9.59 -2.64
CA ASN A 218 7.66 -10.68 -3.31
C ASN A 218 9.13 -10.73 -2.88
N LEU A 219 9.78 -9.57 -2.67
CA LEU A 219 11.13 -9.51 -2.14
C LEU A 219 11.21 -10.04 -0.70
N LEU A 220 10.21 -9.74 0.14
CA LEU A 220 10.12 -10.29 1.49
C LEU A 220 9.91 -11.81 1.47
N ALA A 221 9.04 -12.31 0.60
CA ALA A 221 8.82 -13.74 0.44
C ALA A 221 10.10 -14.48 0.00
N ILE A 222 10.87 -13.89 -0.93
CA ILE A 222 12.19 -14.41 -1.31
C ILE A 222 13.12 -14.38 -0.08
N LYS A 223 13.20 -13.26 0.65
CA LYS A 223 14.04 -13.15 1.85
C LYS A 223 13.70 -14.20 2.92
N GLU A 224 12.42 -14.44 3.18
CA GLU A 224 11.96 -15.44 4.14
C GLU A 224 12.28 -16.86 3.69
N ARG A 225 12.06 -17.15 2.39
CA ARG A 225 12.45 -18.42 1.77
C ARG A 225 13.95 -18.66 1.93
N GLU A 226 14.80 -17.71 1.56
CA GLU A 226 16.25 -17.86 1.64
C GLU A 226 16.76 -17.97 3.08
N ALA A 227 16.14 -17.25 4.02
CA ALA A 227 16.45 -17.41 5.44
C ALA A 227 16.12 -18.83 5.94
N LYS A 228 15.00 -19.43 5.49
CA LYS A 228 14.66 -20.83 5.79
C LYS A 228 15.69 -21.78 5.17
N ILE A 229 16.10 -21.55 3.92
CA ILE A 229 17.13 -22.37 3.26
C ILE A 229 18.45 -22.33 4.02
N GLN A 230 18.93 -21.14 4.40
CA GLN A 230 20.17 -21.00 5.18
C GLN A 230 20.11 -21.75 6.52
N ARG A 231 18.98 -21.67 7.25
CA ARG A 231 18.81 -22.41 8.49
C ARG A 231 18.84 -23.92 8.27
N MET A 232 18.25 -24.42 7.18
CA MET A 232 18.30 -25.84 6.81
C MET A 232 19.69 -26.29 6.35
N VAL A 233 20.42 -25.46 5.60
CA VAL A 233 21.82 -25.70 5.23
C VAL A 233 22.70 -25.78 6.48
N HIS A 234 22.52 -24.86 7.43
CA HIS A 234 23.22 -24.87 8.72
C HIS A 234 22.91 -26.14 9.52
N LEU A 235 21.64 -26.53 9.60
CA LEU A 235 21.21 -27.78 10.22
C LEU A 235 21.90 -29.00 9.58
N LYS A 236 21.88 -29.12 8.24
CA LYS A 236 22.59 -30.20 7.53
C LYS A 236 24.09 -30.19 7.82
N GLY A 237 24.70 -29.01 7.97
CA GLY A 237 26.09 -28.86 8.40
C GLY A 237 26.35 -29.45 9.79
N ILE A 238 25.47 -29.18 10.76
CA ILE A 238 25.53 -29.79 12.10
C ILE A 238 25.39 -31.31 12.00
N LEU A 239 24.37 -31.79 11.28
CA LEU A 239 24.05 -33.22 11.17
C LEU A 239 25.12 -34.03 10.44
N SER A 240 25.87 -33.39 9.54
CA SER A 240 26.98 -34.00 8.78
C SER A 240 28.33 -33.92 9.50
N GLY A 241 28.38 -33.33 10.70
CA GLY A 241 29.61 -33.15 11.47
C GLY A 241 30.26 -34.49 11.85
N SER A 242 31.58 -34.58 11.75
CA SER A 242 32.38 -35.77 12.09
C SER A 242 32.64 -35.94 13.59
N SER A 243 31.92 -35.22 14.45
CA SER A 243 32.15 -35.27 15.89
C SER A 243 31.45 -36.47 16.54
N ASN A 244 32.04 -37.03 17.59
CA ASN A 244 31.47 -38.17 18.33
C ASN A 244 30.17 -37.81 19.09
N ASN A 245 29.60 -36.60 18.93
CA ASN A 245 28.40 -36.19 19.61
C ASN A 245 27.56 -35.13 18.84
N VAL A 246 27.18 -35.45 17.61
CA VAL A 246 26.31 -34.63 16.74
C VAL A 246 25.05 -34.13 17.45
N MET A 247 24.41 -34.97 18.29
CA MET A 247 23.22 -34.55 19.04
C MET A 247 23.52 -33.47 20.10
N LYS A 248 24.71 -33.45 20.70
CA LYS A 248 25.11 -32.37 21.61
C LYS A 248 25.27 -31.05 20.87
N GLU A 249 25.85 -31.07 19.66
CA GLU A 249 25.99 -29.89 18.82
C GLU A 249 24.64 -29.39 18.30
N PHE A 250 23.75 -30.31 17.90
CA PHE A 250 22.36 -30.00 17.55
C PHE A 250 21.68 -29.24 18.69
N TRP A 251 21.65 -29.82 19.89
CA TRP A 251 20.99 -29.18 21.03
C TRP A 251 21.64 -27.84 21.41
N ALA A 252 22.96 -27.71 21.28
CA ALA A 252 23.66 -26.45 21.50
C ALA A 252 23.24 -25.32 20.52
N ASN A 253 22.67 -25.63 19.35
CA ASN A 253 22.17 -24.64 18.40
C ASN A 253 20.67 -24.31 18.55
N TYR A 254 19.93 -25.10 19.33
CA TYR A 254 18.47 -24.96 19.52
C TYR A 254 18.12 -24.99 21.02
N GLN A 255 18.72 -24.08 21.80
CA GLN A 255 18.61 -24.07 23.26
C GLN A 255 17.36 -23.33 23.77
N THR A 256 16.80 -22.42 22.97
CA THR A 256 15.63 -21.63 23.35
C THR A 256 14.35 -22.18 22.71
N GLN A 257 13.21 -21.96 23.38
CA GLN A 257 11.90 -22.37 22.84
C GLN A 257 11.61 -21.71 21.48
N GLU A 258 12.09 -20.49 21.26
CA GLU A 258 11.94 -19.78 19.98
C GLU A 258 12.75 -20.47 18.86
N GLN A 259 14.03 -20.79 19.11
CA GLN A 259 14.88 -21.52 18.17
C GLN A 259 14.32 -22.90 17.86
N PHE A 260 13.81 -23.59 18.89
CA PHE A 260 13.21 -24.92 18.73
C PHE A 260 11.91 -24.85 17.94
N ASN A 261 11.00 -23.93 18.24
CA ASN A 261 9.77 -23.73 17.46
C ASN A 261 10.08 -23.38 16.01
N GLN A 262 11.06 -22.50 15.78
CA GLN A 262 11.50 -22.15 14.43
C GLN A 262 12.04 -23.36 13.67
N LEU A 263 12.84 -24.21 14.30
CA LEU A 263 13.28 -25.48 13.72
C LEU A 263 12.09 -26.37 13.35
N MET A 264 11.12 -26.51 14.26
CA MET A 264 9.93 -27.33 14.02
C MET A 264 9.08 -26.82 12.85
N ASP A 265 8.98 -25.50 12.71
CA ASP A 265 8.29 -24.85 11.59
C ASP A 265 9.06 -24.99 10.28
N ASP A 266 10.40 -24.86 10.32
CA ASP A 266 11.24 -25.04 9.15
C ASP A 266 11.21 -26.47 8.62
N LEU A 267 11.22 -27.45 9.53
CA LEU A 267 11.09 -28.88 9.21
C LEU A 267 9.65 -29.30 8.87
N GLU A 268 8.68 -28.39 8.97
CA GLU A 268 7.26 -28.64 8.68
C GLU A 268 6.69 -29.81 9.49
N ILE A 269 7.07 -29.91 10.76
CA ILE A 269 6.59 -30.98 11.64
C ILE A 269 5.11 -30.79 11.93
N GLU A 270 4.32 -31.86 11.80
CA GLU A 270 2.88 -31.81 12.06
C GLU A 270 2.57 -31.56 13.54
N ALA A 271 1.41 -30.96 13.83
CA ALA A 271 1.04 -30.57 15.20
C ALA A 271 1.05 -31.74 16.19
N GLU A 272 0.66 -32.94 15.74
CA GLU A 272 0.69 -34.16 16.56
C GLU A 272 2.12 -34.60 16.90
N GLN A 273 3.06 -34.46 15.97
CA GLN A 273 4.48 -34.77 16.18
C GLN A 273 5.21 -33.68 16.98
N LYS A 274 4.74 -32.42 16.92
CA LYS A 274 5.30 -31.31 17.68
C LYS A 274 5.25 -31.56 19.18
N GLN A 275 4.18 -32.18 19.68
CA GLN A 275 4.02 -32.51 21.10
C GLN A 275 5.04 -33.56 21.57
N ASP A 276 5.34 -34.54 20.71
CA ASP A 276 6.36 -35.56 21.00
C ASP A 276 7.76 -34.94 21.05
N TRP A 277 8.08 -34.06 20.08
CA TRP A 277 9.37 -33.36 20.00
C TRP A 277 9.56 -32.37 21.15
N GLN A 278 8.49 -31.70 21.60
CA GLN A 278 8.51 -30.82 22.76
C GLN A 278 8.94 -31.54 24.03
N SER A 279 8.55 -32.81 24.21
CA SER A 279 8.95 -33.58 25.40
C SER A 279 10.46 -33.83 25.47
N PHE A 280 11.13 -33.98 24.31
CA PHE A 280 12.59 -34.08 24.24
C PHE A 280 13.28 -32.74 24.53
N PHE A 281 12.70 -31.62 24.05
CA PHE A 281 13.19 -30.28 24.38
C PHE A 281 13.05 -29.99 25.89
N ASP A 282 11.89 -30.31 26.47
CA ASP A 282 11.60 -30.09 27.89
C ASP A 282 12.54 -30.91 28.79
N GLU A 283 12.86 -32.16 28.42
CA GLU A 283 13.85 -32.96 29.15
C GLU A 283 15.24 -32.29 29.18
N LYS A 284 15.66 -31.66 28.07
CA LYS A 284 16.99 -31.04 27.95
C LYS A 284 17.06 -29.66 28.58
N TYR A 285 16.08 -28.81 28.32
CA TYR A 285 16.19 -27.36 28.54
C TYR A 285 15.10 -26.76 29.42
N ALA A 286 14.00 -27.46 29.71
CA ALA A 286 13.01 -26.92 30.64
C ALA A 286 13.49 -27.00 32.10
N ASP A 287 12.82 -26.23 32.96
CA ASP A 287 13.04 -26.18 34.40
C ASP A 287 11.86 -26.75 35.18
N GLY A 288 12.15 -27.20 36.42
CA GLY A 288 11.13 -27.61 37.39
C GLY A 288 10.22 -28.73 36.90
N PHE A 289 8.90 -28.54 37.05
CA PHE A 289 7.89 -29.56 36.74
C PHE A 289 7.85 -29.94 35.25
N ALA A 290 8.15 -29.00 34.35
CA ALA A 290 8.18 -29.26 32.91
C ALA A 290 9.32 -30.22 32.54
N LYS A 291 10.51 -30.08 33.16
CA LYS A 291 11.65 -30.99 32.96
C LYS A 291 11.35 -32.41 33.41
N ILE A 292 10.75 -32.54 34.61
CA ILE A 292 10.36 -33.83 35.18
C ILE A 292 9.31 -34.51 34.29
N LYS A 293 8.32 -33.72 33.85
CA LYS A 293 7.27 -34.18 32.95
C LYS A 293 7.85 -34.63 31.60
N GLY A 294 8.71 -33.83 30.97
CA GLY A 294 9.39 -34.17 29.72
C GLY A 294 10.19 -35.47 29.82
N GLY A 295 11.06 -35.59 30.84
CA GLY A 295 11.83 -36.81 31.05
C GLY A 295 10.98 -38.06 31.34
N PHE A 296 9.86 -37.90 32.04
CA PHE A 296 8.91 -38.99 32.27
C PHE A 296 8.22 -39.45 30.98
N PHE A 297 7.80 -38.51 30.12
CA PHE A 297 7.15 -38.83 28.84
C PHE A 297 8.12 -39.43 27.83
N VAL A 298 9.41 -39.06 27.85
CA VAL A 298 10.43 -39.65 26.95
C VAL A 298 10.71 -41.13 27.22
N VAL A 299 10.55 -41.59 28.47
CA VAL A 299 10.86 -42.97 28.89
C VAL A 299 9.62 -43.88 28.86
N MET A 300 8.42 -43.31 28.75
CA MET A 300 7.16 -44.06 28.85
C MET A 300 6.73 -44.70 27.49
N PRO A 301 6.10 -45.88 27.48
CA PRO A 301 5.51 -46.46 26.27
C PRO A 301 4.40 -45.61 25.65
N LYS A 302 4.30 -45.63 24.30
CA LYS A 302 3.32 -44.85 23.52
C LYS A 302 1.85 -45.06 23.93
N PHE A 303 1.48 -46.28 24.30
CA PHE A 303 0.10 -46.61 24.70
C PHE A 303 -0.29 -46.06 26.08
N LEU A 304 0.66 -45.56 26.87
CA LEU A 304 0.42 -44.87 28.15
C LEU A 304 0.52 -43.34 28.02
N GLY A 305 0.67 -42.82 26.79
CA GLY A 305 0.85 -41.40 26.52
C GLY A 305 2.31 -40.95 26.48
N GLY A 306 3.27 -41.88 26.52
CA GLY A 306 4.70 -41.60 26.33
C GLY A 306 5.08 -41.33 24.86
N THR A 307 6.27 -40.76 24.63
CA THR A 307 6.78 -40.56 23.28
C THR A 307 7.43 -41.85 22.79
N SER A 308 7.28 -42.20 21.51
CA SER A 308 8.00 -43.36 20.99
C SER A 308 9.49 -43.05 20.99
N THR A 309 10.29 -43.92 21.61
CA THR A 309 11.75 -43.84 21.69
C THR A 309 12.47 -43.77 20.33
N ASN A 310 11.72 -43.88 19.22
CA ASN A 310 12.18 -43.77 17.84
C ASN A 310 11.85 -42.41 17.16
N ILE A 311 11.43 -41.36 17.90
CA ILE A 311 10.89 -40.12 17.28
C ILE A 311 11.90 -38.97 17.13
N LEU A 312 13.09 -39.02 17.73
CA LEU A 312 14.15 -38.04 17.44
C LEU A 312 15.50 -38.65 16.99
N PRO A 313 15.54 -39.67 16.11
CA PRO A 313 16.80 -40.15 15.58
C PRO A 313 17.40 -39.09 14.64
N LEU A 314 18.73 -38.92 14.68
CA LEU A 314 19.47 -38.03 13.77
C LEU A 314 19.02 -38.18 12.31
N LYS A 315 18.80 -39.42 11.87
CA LYS A 315 18.31 -39.75 10.53
C LYS A 315 16.96 -39.12 10.20
N LEU A 316 16.02 -39.06 11.15
CA LEU A 316 14.71 -38.43 10.92
C LEU A 316 14.84 -36.91 10.78
N ILE A 317 15.69 -36.27 11.59
CA ILE A 317 15.97 -34.83 11.46
C ILE A 317 16.60 -34.55 10.10
N ASP A 318 17.55 -35.39 9.68
CA ASP A 318 18.23 -35.29 8.39
C ASP A 318 17.26 -35.50 7.21
N ASP A 319 16.43 -36.55 7.26
CA ASP A 319 15.40 -36.83 6.25
C ASP A 319 14.38 -35.67 6.15
N LYS A 320 13.98 -35.08 7.29
CA LYS A 320 13.06 -33.92 7.32
C LYS A 320 13.71 -32.64 6.78
N ALA A 321 14.99 -32.42 7.05
CA ALA A 321 15.73 -31.30 6.49
C ALA A 321 15.86 -31.44 4.96
N ASP A 322 16.14 -32.65 4.46
CA ASP A 322 16.19 -32.93 3.01
C ASP A 322 14.82 -32.78 2.35
N GLU A 323 13.75 -33.23 3.00
CA GLU A 323 12.38 -33.04 2.52
C GLU A 323 12.03 -31.54 2.41
N ALA A 324 12.35 -30.76 3.44
CA ALA A 324 12.11 -29.32 3.47
C ALA A 324 12.89 -28.58 2.36
N LEU A 325 14.19 -28.89 2.18
CA LEU A 325 15.01 -28.31 1.11
C LEU A 325 14.51 -28.70 -0.29
N LYS A 326 14.07 -29.95 -0.47
CA LYS A 326 13.50 -30.42 -1.73
C LYS A 326 12.19 -29.72 -2.07
N LYS A 327 11.29 -29.52 -1.09
CA LYS A 327 10.05 -28.73 -1.27
C LYS A 327 10.35 -27.29 -1.66
N LEU A 328 11.43 -26.73 -1.13
CA LEU A 328 11.91 -25.39 -1.49
C LEU A 328 12.60 -25.38 -2.86
N GLY A 329 12.83 -26.53 -3.51
CA GLY A 329 13.46 -26.63 -4.83
C GLY A 329 14.96 -26.33 -4.80
N VAL A 330 15.64 -26.59 -3.67
CA VAL A 330 17.07 -26.29 -3.50
C VAL A 330 17.91 -27.53 -3.79
N ASN A 331 18.91 -27.38 -4.67
CA ASN A 331 20.00 -28.33 -4.81
C ASN A 331 21.21 -27.83 -4.01
N LEU A 332 21.50 -28.46 -2.86
CA LEU A 332 22.58 -28.04 -1.96
C LEU A 332 23.97 -27.99 -2.63
N LYS A 333 24.22 -28.79 -3.67
CA LYS A 333 25.51 -28.80 -4.37
C LYS A 333 25.72 -27.56 -5.25
N GLU A 334 24.63 -26.93 -5.67
CA GLU A 334 24.61 -25.80 -6.60
C GLU A 334 24.17 -24.50 -5.92
N TYR A 335 23.72 -24.58 -4.67
CA TYR A 335 23.22 -23.45 -3.90
C TYR A 335 24.32 -22.41 -3.65
N LYS A 336 24.03 -21.17 -4.03
CA LYS A 336 24.84 -19.99 -3.74
C LYS A 336 24.01 -19.04 -2.91
N ASP A 337 24.59 -18.53 -1.83
CA ASP A 337 23.87 -17.65 -0.89
C ASP A 337 23.51 -16.29 -1.54
N PRO A 338 22.21 -15.97 -1.74
CA PRO A 338 21.77 -14.73 -2.35
C PRO A 338 21.55 -13.59 -1.33
N THR A 339 21.82 -13.82 -0.04
CA THR A 339 21.44 -12.90 1.05
C THR A 339 21.97 -11.48 0.85
N LYS A 340 23.22 -11.36 0.37
CA LYS A 340 23.82 -10.05 0.06
C LYS A 340 23.05 -9.33 -1.04
N LEU A 341 22.73 -10.02 -2.14
CA LEU A 341 21.98 -9.44 -3.26
C LEU A 341 20.56 -9.04 -2.84
N ILE A 342 19.88 -9.84 -2.02
CA ILE A 342 18.54 -9.51 -1.50
C ILE A 342 18.58 -8.26 -0.62
N ALA A 343 19.59 -8.16 0.26
CA ALA A 343 19.78 -6.99 1.10
C ALA A 343 20.08 -5.73 0.27
N GLU A 344 20.92 -5.87 -0.76
CA GLU A 344 21.21 -4.79 -1.70
C GLU A 344 19.95 -4.36 -2.47
N ILE A 345 19.16 -5.27 -3.04
CA ILE A 345 17.90 -4.92 -3.72
C ILE A 345 16.95 -4.20 -2.75
N THR A 346 16.87 -4.65 -1.50
CA THR A 346 16.05 -4.02 -0.47
C THR A 346 16.50 -2.58 -0.21
N ALA A 347 17.81 -2.37 -0.06
CA ALA A 347 18.38 -1.05 0.14
C ALA A 347 18.10 -0.13 -1.05
N GLU A 348 18.29 -0.64 -2.27
CA GLU A 348 18.08 0.13 -3.48
C GLU A 348 16.60 0.52 -3.68
N PHE A 349 15.69 -0.40 -3.37
CA PHE A 349 14.25 -0.16 -3.41
C PHE A 349 13.79 0.87 -2.36
N ASN A 350 14.40 0.87 -1.17
CA ASN A 350 14.11 1.89 -0.16
C ASN A 350 14.60 3.28 -0.57
N GLN A 351 15.78 3.38 -1.20
CA GLN A 351 16.27 4.65 -1.74
C GLN A 351 15.36 5.20 -2.84
N LEU A 352 14.80 4.34 -3.67
CA LEU A 352 13.84 4.72 -4.72
C LEU A 352 12.61 5.43 -4.16
N LYS A 353 12.04 4.92 -3.05
CA LYS A 353 10.90 5.55 -2.34
C LYS A 353 11.24 6.94 -1.79
N GLU A 354 12.45 7.11 -1.26
CA GLU A 354 12.90 8.38 -0.71
C GLU A 354 13.11 9.44 -1.80
N LEU A 355 13.58 9.03 -2.99
CA LEU A 355 13.72 9.93 -4.13
C LEU A 355 12.36 10.47 -4.60
N GLU A 356 11.35 9.61 -4.75
CA GLU A 356 9.99 10.01 -5.15
C GLU A 356 9.34 10.96 -4.14
N LYS A 357 9.51 10.70 -2.84
CA LYS A 357 8.95 11.54 -1.79
C LYS A 357 9.54 12.96 -1.83
N LYS A 358 10.86 13.05 -2.00
CA LYS A 358 11.57 14.34 -2.13
C LYS A 358 11.11 15.09 -3.37
N ASP A 359 10.98 14.39 -4.49
CA ASP A 359 10.56 14.97 -5.76
C ASP A 359 9.14 15.57 -5.70
N ILE A 360 8.18 14.81 -5.16
CA ILE A 360 6.79 15.27 -4.96
C ILE A 360 6.73 16.45 -3.99
N GLN A 361 7.53 16.42 -2.92
CA GLN A 361 7.56 17.51 -1.94
C GLN A 361 8.10 18.80 -2.58
N THR A 362 9.17 18.71 -3.38
CA THR A 362 9.71 19.84 -4.14
C THR A 362 8.65 20.43 -5.09
N ILE A 363 7.94 19.60 -5.85
CA ILE A 363 6.85 20.07 -6.74
C ILE A 363 5.73 20.78 -5.94
N LYS A 364 5.31 20.19 -4.81
CA LYS A 364 4.23 20.75 -3.97
C LYS A 364 4.64 22.06 -3.30
N GLU A 365 5.86 22.16 -2.80
CA GLU A 365 6.41 23.38 -2.21
C GLU A 365 6.47 24.50 -3.24
N HIS A 366 6.92 24.18 -4.46
CA HIS A 366 6.95 25.13 -5.56
C HIS A 366 5.54 25.60 -5.95
N GLN A 367 4.58 24.69 -6.11
CA GLN A 367 3.18 25.03 -6.38
C GLN A 367 2.53 25.86 -5.26
N ALA A 368 2.88 25.60 -3.99
CA ALA A 368 2.32 26.31 -2.85
C ALA A 368 2.86 27.74 -2.67
N GLN A 369 4.10 28.01 -3.12
CA GLN A 369 4.66 29.36 -3.16
C GLN A 369 4.00 30.25 -4.22
N ILE A 370 3.30 29.66 -5.18
CA ILE A 370 2.54 30.34 -6.24
C ILE A 370 1.12 30.68 -5.75
N LYS A 371 1.00 31.34 -4.58
CA LYS A 371 -0.30 31.89 -4.15
C LYS A 371 -0.58 33.20 -4.90
N SER A 372 -1.79 33.25 -5.46
CA SER A 372 -2.31 34.34 -6.28
C SER A 372 -2.16 35.72 -5.63
N ALA A 373 -1.19 36.50 -6.09
CA ALA A 373 -1.36 37.94 -6.11
C ALA A 373 -1.85 38.30 -7.52
N LYS A 374 -3.09 38.77 -7.61
CA LYS A 374 -3.50 39.57 -8.78
C LYS A 374 -2.58 40.80 -8.76
N GLY A 375 -1.71 40.93 -9.76
CA GLY A 375 -0.74 42.03 -9.87
C GLY A 375 0.72 41.69 -9.59
N ILE A 376 1.17 40.45 -9.82
CA ILE A 376 2.59 40.10 -9.64
C ILE A 376 3.45 40.77 -10.73
N THR A 377 4.39 41.58 -10.29
CA THR A 377 5.64 41.95 -10.96
C THR A 377 6.40 40.67 -11.34
N VAL A 378 6.18 40.17 -12.56
CA VAL A 378 6.97 39.09 -13.13
C VAL A 378 8.39 39.62 -13.33
N SER A 379 9.36 39.14 -12.54
CA SER A 379 10.77 39.44 -12.77
C SER A 379 11.45 38.31 -13.54
N THR A 380 12.31 38.68 -14.48
CA THR A 380 13.14 37.73 -15.25
C THR A 380 13.97 36.85 -14.31
N ASP A 381 14.45 37.38 -13.18
CA ASP A 381 15.18 36.63 -12.16
C ASP A 381 14.37 35.43 -11.62
N LYS A 382 13.08 35.64 -11.33
CA LYS A 382 12.21 34.56 -10.83
C LYS A 382 12.03 33.45 -11.86
N ILE A 383 12.07 33.79 -13.14
CA ILE A 383 11.98 32.81 -14.24
C ILE A 383 13.26 31.99 -14.35
N LEU A 384 14.43 32.63 -14.19
CA LEU A 384 15.71 31.94 -14.20
C LEU A 384 15.84 30.98 -13.00
N ASP A 385 15.29 31.37 -11.85
CA ASP A 385 15.18 30.49 -10.67
C ASP A 385 14.25 29.31 -10.93
N ASP A 386 13.08 29.54 -11.54
CA ASP A 386 12.12 28.49 -11.86
C ASP A 386 12.70 27.48 -12.88
N ILE A 387 13.51 27.93 -13.87
CA ILE A 387 14.23 27.04 -14.80
C ILE A 387 15.32 26.24 -14.08
N GLU A 388 16.04 26.86 -13.13
CA GLU A 388 17.05 26.16 -12.33
C GLU A 388 16.41 25.10 -11.43
N GLU A 389 15.23 25.38 -10.89
CA GLU A 389 14.48 24.43 -10.08
C GLU A 389 13.93 23.26 -10.92
N PHE A 390 13.42 23.55 -12.12
CA PHE A 390 13.09 22.51 -13.10
C PHE A 390 14.29 21.61 -13.40
N ARG A 391 15.50 22.17 -13.52
CA ARG A 391 16.73 21.39 -13.71
C ARG A 391 17.04 20.49 -12.51
N LYS A 392 16.88 21.00 -11.28
CA LYS A 392 17.03 20.19 -10.05
C LYS A 392 16.03 19.03 -10.00
N HIS A 393 14.80 19.26 -10.46
CA HIS A 393 13.78 18.23 -10.61
C HIS A 393 14.21 17.15 -11.62
N LEU A 394 14.74 17.53 -12.79
CA LEU A 394 15.29 16.56 -13.75
C LEU A 394 16.44 15.72 -13.17
N ILE A 395 17.31 16.31 -12.35
CA ILE A 395 18.39 15.57 -11.66
C ILE A 395 17.81 14.54 -10.65
N ALA A 396 16.71 14.87 -9.98
CA ALA A 396 16.03 13.92 -9.10
C ALA A 396 15.43 12.74 -9.90
N GLN A 397 14.83 13.03 -11.05
CA GLN A 397 14.31 12.01 -11.97
C GLN A 397 15.42 11.14 -12.58
N GLU A 398 16.58 11.71 -12.89
CA GLU A 398 17.75 10.96 -13.35
C GLU A 398 18.21 9.94 -12.30
N LYS A 399 18.35 10.40 -11.03
CA LYS A 399 18.69 9.52 -9.91
C LYS A 399 17.66 8.41 -9.72
N TYR A 400 16.39 8.72 -9.93
CA TYR A 400 15.32 7.73 -9.87
C TYR A 400 15.50 6.62 -10.93
N VAL A 401 15.78 6.98 -12.18
CA VAL A 401 16.00 6.00 -13.26
C VAL A 401 17.28 5.19 -13.04
N LEU A 402 18.38 5.82 -12.60
CA LEU A 402 19.60 5.10 -12.20
C LEU A 402 19.33 4.08 -11.10
N GLN A 403 18.41 4.40 -10.20
CA GLN A 403 18.03 3.50 -9.11
C GLN A 403 17.23 2.30 -9.61
N LEU A 404 16.31 2.49 -10.56
CA LEU A 404 15.64 1.40 -11.27
C LEU A 404 16.66 0.50 -11.99
N GLN A 405 17.67 1.08 -12.63
CA GLN A 405 18.72 0.34 -13.33
C GLN A 405 19.50 -0.57 -12.38
N LYS A 406 19.91 -0.06 -11.21
CA LYS A 406 20.58 -0.88 -10.19
C LYS A 406 19.73 -2.02 -9.65
N ILE A 407 18.41 -1.81 -9.51
CA ILE A 407 17.47 -2.85 -9.10
C ILE A 407 17.39 -3.92 -10.19
N HIS A 408 17.22 -3.53 -11.45
CA HIS A 408 17.16 -4.45 -12.59
C HIS A 408 18.40 -5.34 -12.69
N THR A 409 19.60 -4.76 -12.64
CA THR A 409 20.86 -5.53 -12.69
C THR A 409 20.94 -6.56 -11.57
N LYS A 410 20.47 -6.23 -10.36
CA LYS A 410 20.49 -7.15 -9.23
C LYS A 410 19.41 -8.23 -9.31
N ILE A 411 18.26 -7.95 -9.93
CA ILE A 411 17.24 -8.98 -10.23
C ILE A 411 17.84 -9.99 -11.21
N LEU A 412 18.49 -9.54 -12.29
CA LEU A 412 19.17 -10.44 -13.24
C LEU A 412 20.24 -11.28 -12.54
N ALA A 413 21.05 -10.66 -11.67
CA ALA A 413 22.06 -11.40 -10.89
C ALA A 413 21.43 -12.42 -9.92
N LEU A 414 20.24 -12.18 -9.36
CA LEU A 414 19.52 -13.18 -8.56
C LEU A 414 19.04 -14.36 -9.41
N ASP A 415 18.56 -14.08 -10.63
CA ASP A 415 18.10 -15.10 -11.57
C ASP A 415 19.26 -16.01 -12.01
N GLU A 416 20.45 -15.43 -12.25
CA GLU A 416 21.69 -16.16 -12.53
C GLU A 416 22.14 -17.08 -11.37
N LEU A 417 21.69 -16.83 -10.14
CA LEU A 417 21.90 -17.73 -9.00
C LEU A 417 20.87 -18.88 -8.93
N GLY A 418 19.93 -18.96 -9.88
CA GLY A 418 18.87 -19.95 -9.91
C GLY A 418 17.71 -19.65 -8.96
N ILE A 419 17.61 -18.42 -8.45
CA ILE A 419 16.48 -17.97 -7.64
C ILE A 419 15.36 -17.54 -8.57
N LYS A 420 14.14 -18.04 -8.38
CA LYS A 420 12.99 -17.64 -9.20
C LYS A 420 12.67 -16.15 -8.98
N THR A 421 12.87 -15.34 -10.02
CA THR A 421 12.67 -13.89 -9.96
C THR A 421 11.38 -13.39 -10.64
N ASP A 422 10.54 -14.30 -11.17
CA ASP A 422 9.29 -13.96 -11.87
C ASP A 422 8.39 -12.98 -11.09
N GLY A 423 8.35 -13.14 -9.75
CA GLY A 423 7.61 -12.25 -8.86
C GLY A 423 8.18 -10.84 -8.74
N LEU A 424 9.44 -10.60 -9.10
CA LEU A 424 10.08 -9.28 -9.06
C LEU A 424 10.06 -8.57 -10.41
N VAL A 425 10.16 -9.32 -11.53
CA VAL A 425 10.27 -8.77 -12.89
C VAL A 425 9.01 -8.02 -13.30
N VAL A 426 7.84 -8.64 -13.19
CA VAL A 426 6.56 -8.03 -13.61
C VAL A 426 6.27 -6.70 -12.89
N PRO A 427 6.32 -6.62 -11.54
CA PRO A 427 6.13 -5.34 -10.88
C PRO A 427 7.26 -4.34 -11.19
N PHE A 428 8.49 -4.80 -11.41
CA PHE A 428 9.56 -3.91 -11.85
C PHE A 428 9.26 -3.24 -13.20
N GLU A 429 8.81 -4.01 -14.20
CA GLU A 429 8.43 -3.50 -15.51
C GLU A 429 7.30 -2.47 -15.44
N ILE A 430 6.32 -2.67 -14.56
CA ILE A 430 5.23 -1.70 -14.35
C ILE A 430 5.76 -0.39 -13.74
N MET A 431 6.71 -0.46 -12.79
CA MET A 431 7.36 0.74 -12.25
C MET A 431 8.17 1.47 -13.33
N LEU A 432 8.87 0.74 -14.19
CA LEU A 432 9.62 1.32 -15.31
C LEU A 432 8.71 1.95 -16.36
N ASP A 433 7.61 1.30 -16.74
CA ASP A 433 6.63 1.85 -17.67
C ASP A 433 5.93 3.09 -17.11
N HIS A 434 5.77 3.18 -15.79
CA HIS A 434 5.33 4.40 -15.14
C HIS A 434 6.38 5.50 -15.27
N ALA A 435 7.66 5.21 -15.00
CA ALA A 435 8.76 6.15 -15.20
C ALA A 435 8.79 6.68 -16.65
N VAL A 436 8.61 5.80 -17.64
CA VAL A 436 8.48 6.17 -19.06
C VAL A 436 7.34 7.15 -19.31
N LYS A 437 6.26 7.12 -18.53
CA LYS A 437 5.12 8.04 -18.71
C LYS A 437 5.27 9.36 -17.95
N THR A 438 6.00 9.36 -16.84
CA THR A 438 6.00 10.50 -15.90
C THR A 438 7.30 11.29 -15.86
N VAL A 439 8.43 10.65 -16.16
CA VAL A 439 9.72 11.34 -16.23
C VAL A 439 9.71 12.28 -17.42
N THR A 440 10.19 13.50 -17.22
CA THR A 440 10.29 14.47 -18.30
C THR A 440 11.52 14.14 -19.14
N HIS A 441 11.26 13.51 -20.27
CA HIS A 441 12.24 13.23 -21.32
C HIS A 441 11.67 13.78 -22.63
N GLY A 442 12.53 14.17 -23.57
CA GLY A 442 12.13 14.91 -24.77
C GLY A 442 10.97 14.27 -25.58
N ASP A 443 10.46 15.00 -26.58
CA ASP A 443 9.28 14.67 -27.40
C ASP A 443 9.28 13.30 -28.15
N LYS A 444 10.33 12.48 -27.99
CA LYS A 444 10.44 11.16 -28.61
C LYS A 444 9.77 10.12 -27.71
N LYS A 445 8.73 9.47 -28.24
CA LYS A 445 8.12 8.30 -27.59
C LYS A 445 9.14 7.18 -27.46
N ILE A 446 9.34 6.68 -26.25
CA ILE A 446 10.05 5.43 -26.00
C ILE A 446 9.14 4.28 -26.46
N ASP A 447 9.70 3.36 -27.26
CA ASP A 447 8.93 2.23 -27.79
C ASP A 447 8.56 1.25 -26.66
N PRO A 448 7.25 0.91 -26.51
CA PRO A 448 6.82 -0.08 -25.52
C PRO A 448 7.50 -1.46 -25.64
N LEU A 449 7.98 -1.83 -26.83
CA LEU A 449 8.62 -3.12 -27.13
C LEU A 449 10.11 -3.19 -26.74
N MET A 450 10.72 -2.07 -26.36
CA MET A 450 12.11 -2.06 -25.88
C MET A 450 12.27 -2.89 -24.61
N SER A 451 13.43 -3.52 -24.46
CA SER A 451 13.80 -4.20 -23.22
C SER A 451 13.87 -3.21 -22.05
N PRO A 452 13.75 -3.67 -20.79
CA PRO A 452 13.86 -2.79 -19.63
C PRO A 452 15.15 -1.97 -19.62
N GLN A 453 16.27 -2.56 -20.03
CA GLN A 453 17.56 -1.88 -20.11
C GLN A 453 17.53 -0.73 -21.14
N GLU A 454 17.04 -1.01 -22.36
CA GLU A 454 16.94 0.01 -23.42
C GLU A 454 16.00 1.15 -23.04
N LYS A 455 14.88 0.86 -22.35
CA LYS A 455 13.96 1.90 -21.83
C LYS A 455 14.65 2.81 -20.81
N MET A 456 15.43 2.24 -19.89
CA MET A 456 16.17 3.02 -18.89
C MET A 456 17.27 3.88 -19.53
N ASP A 457 18.02 3.32 -20.49
CA ASP A 457 19.06 4.07 -21.20
C ASP A 457 18.45 5.21 -22.04
N ALA A 458 17.31 4.96 -22.71
CA ALA A 458 16.56 5.99 -23.43
C ALA A 458 16.05 7.10 -22.50
N LEU A 459 15.56 6.76 -21.31
CA LEU A 459 15.16 7.73 -20.29
C LEU A 459 16.33 8.59 -19.82
N LEU A 460 17.47 7.97 -19.45
CA LEU A 460 18.65 8.70 -18.99
C LEU A 460 19.16 9.67 -20.05
N ASN A 461 19.27 9.23 -21.31
CA ASN A 461 19.65 10.08 -22.43
C ASN A 461 18.64 11.23 -22.63
N GLY A 462 17.34 10.93 -22.59
CA GLY A 462 16.30 11.94 -22.77
C GLY A 462 16.24 12.98 -21.63
N ILE A 463 16.52 12.58 -20.39
CA ILE A 463 16.66 13.49 -19.26
C ILE A 463 17.88 14.39 -19.46
N SER A 464 19.04 13.80 -19.81
CA SER A 464 20.29 14.54 -20.05
C SER A 464 20.11 15.60 -21.14
N ASP A 465 19.56 15.22 -22.30
CA ASP A 465 19.21 16.15 -23.39
C ASP A 465 18.29 17.30 -22.91
N THR A 466 17.34 17.00 -22.03
CA THR A 466 16.38 17.98 -21.52
C THR A 466 17.04 18.93 -20.52
N GLN A 467 17.96 18.44 -19.69
CA GLN A 467 18.75 19.26 -18.77
C GLN A 467 19.65 20.24 -19.56
N GLU A 468 20.32 19.76 -20.62
CA GLU A 468 21.15 20.61 -21.49
C GLU A 468 20.32 21.71 -22.16
N LYS A 469 19.16 21.35 -22.73
CA LYS A 469 18.24 22.32 -23.34
C LYS A 469 17.67 23.32 -22.33
N ALA A 470 17.40 22.92 -21.09
CA ALA A 470 16.98 23.84 -20.04
C ALA A 470 18.07 24.87 -19.71
N GLN A 471 19.32 24.44 -19.66
CA GLN A 471 20.46 25.33 -19.49
C GLN A 471 20.62 26.28 -20.68
N GLU A 472 20.43 25.77 -21.90
CA GLU A 472 20.49 26.58 -23.13
C GLU A 472 19.37 27.63 -23.16
N ILE A 473 18.12 27.25 -22.84
CA ILE A 473 17.00 28.19 -22.75
C ILE A 473 17.27 29.25 -21.70
N LYS A 474 17.77 28.88 -20.51
CA LYS A 474 18.14 29.83 -19.46
C LYS A 474 19.12 30.87 -19.99
N LYS A 475 20.19 30.43 -20.65
CA LYS A 475 21.21 31.31 -21.24
C LYS A 475 20.61 32.20 -22.34
N ASN A 476 19.82 31.64 -23.24
CA ASN A 476 19.24 32.35 -24.37
C ASN A 476 18.21 33.40 -23.91
N ILE A 477 17.42 33.12 -22.86
CA ILE A 477 16.51 34.10 -22.26
C ILE A 477 17.29 35.27 -21.69
N ILE A 478 18.38 35.02 -20.94
CA ILE A 478 19.24 36.10 -20.41
C ILE A 478 19.75 37.00 -21.55
N GLU A 479 20.32 36.40 -22.61
CA GLU A 479 20.86 37.14 -23.74
C GLU A 479 19.80 37.94 -24.51
N ASP A 480 18.61 37.36 -24.73
CA ASP A 480 17.55 38.03 -25.48
C ASP A 480 16.88 39.13 -24.65
N VAL A 481 16.69 38.92 -23.34
CA VAL A 481 16.19 39.97 -22.44
C VAL A 481 17.17 41.14 -22.38
N GLN A 482 18.47 40.89 -22.22
CA GLN A 482 19.50 41.94 -22.24
C GLN A 482 19.50 42.75 -23.55
N LYS A 483 19.30 42.10 -24.70
CA LYS A 483 19.16 42.81 -25.99
C LYS A 483 17.92 43.71 -26.01
N ILE A 484 16.81 43.25 -25.43
CA ILE A 484 15.58 44.04 -25.34
C ILE A 484 15.74 45.19 -24.34
N GLU A 485 16.41 44.98 -23.21
CA GLU A 485 16.75 46.03 -22.24
C GLU A 485 17.59 47.15 -22.89
N LEU A 486 18.63 46.80 -23.64
CA LEU A 486 19.43 47.77 -24.39
C LEU A 486 18.59 48.56 -25.40
N LEU A 487 17.62 47.91 -26.05
CA LEU A 487 16.68 48.61 -26.93
C LEU A 487 15.87 49.61 -26.13
N ILE A 488 15.31 49.23 -24.98
CA ILE A 488 14.52 50.11 -24.10
C ILE A 488 15.35 51.33 -23.67
N ASP A 489 16.58 51.13 -23.21
CA ASP A 489 17.48 52.20 -22.75
C ASP A 489 17.90 53.15 -23.89
N SER A 490 17.97 52.64 -25.12
CA SER A 490 18.33 53.40 -26.31
C SER A 490 17.21 54.31 -26.88
N LYS A 491 16.05 54.38 -26.22
CA LYS A 491 14.84 55.10 -26.69
C LYS A 491 14.41 54.65 -28.09
N PRO A 492 13.97 53.38 -28.22
CA PRO A 492 13.75 52.76 -29.51
C PRO A 492 12.46 53.28 -30.15
N LYS A 493 12.34 53.18 -31.48
CA LYS A 493 11.05 53.34 -32.14
C LYS A 493 10.10 52.25 -31.64
N LYS A 494 8.83 52.60 -31.37
CA LYS A 494 7.78 51.69 -30.88
C LYS A 494 7.74 50.35 -31.63
N ASP A 495 7.90 50.39 -32.95
CA ASP A 495 7.87 49.20 -33.82
C ASP A 495 9.05 48.25 -33.60
N SER A 496 10.23 48.77 -33.24
CA SER A 496 11.44 47.96 -32.99
C SER A 496 11.30 47.12 -31.72
N LEU A 497 10.71 47.68 -30.66
CA LEU A 497 10.48 46.95 -29.41
C LEU A 497 9.38 45.87 -29.57
N LEU A 498 8.30 46.20 -30.28
CA LEU A 498 7.23 45.25 -30.59
C LEU A 498 7.78 44.07 -31.42
N HIS A 499 8.54 44.37 -32.48
CA HIS A 499 9.12 43.34 -33.34
C HIS A 499 10.13 42.45 -32.62
N ALA A 500 11.01 43.02 -31.79
CA ALA A 500 11.97 42.25 -30.99
C ALA A 500 11.27 41.32 -29.99
N THR A 501 10.19 41.79 -29.35
CA THR A 501 9.40 41.00 -28.39
C THR A 501 8.61 39.89 -29.09
N GLU A 502 8.05 40.17 -30.27
CA GLU A 502 7.37 39.16 -31.08
C GLU A 502 8.34 38.06 -31.52
N LEU A 503 9.56 38.41 -31.96
CA LEU A 503 10.60 37.43 -32.29
C LEU A 503 11.03 36.61 -31.07
N PHE A 504 11.14 37.24 -29.89
CA PHE A 504 11.39 36.52 -28.64
C PHE A 504 10.31 35.48 -28.38
N ILE A 505 9.03 35.86 -28.41
CA ILE A 505 7.90 34.93 -28.18
C ILE A 505 7.95 33.77 -29.18
N GLN A 506 8.06 34.08 -30.48
CA GLN A 506 8.07 33.08 -31.55
C GLN A 506 9.23 32.08 -31.45
N LYS A 507 10.40 32.53 -30.96
CA LYS A 507 11.59 31.70 -30.77
C LYS A 507 11.36 30.58 -29.74
N TYR A 508 10.61 30.87 -28.66
CA TYR A 508 10.44 29.91 -27.56
C TYR A 508 9.12 29.13 -27.63
N GLU A 509 8.01 29.71 -28.07
CA GLU A 509 6.67 29.07 -28.01
C GLU A 509 6.58 27.72 -28.76
N LYS A 510 7.40 27.55 -29.81
CA LYS A 510 7.41 26.32 -30.63
C LYS A 510 8.23 25.19 -30.00
N ASN A 511 8.99 25.45 -28.95
CA ASN A 511 9.86 24.46 -28.32
C ASN A 511 9.06 23.53 -27.37
N PHE A 512 9.28 22.22 -27.44
CA PHE A 512 8.74 21.25 -26.48
C PHE A 512 8.97 21.69 -25.03
N LEU A 513 10.20 22.14 -24.75
CA LEU A 513 10.61 22.53 -23.41
C LEU A 513 9.85 23.79 -22.93
N HIS A 514 9.46 24.70 -23.82
CA HIS A 514 8.58 25.82 -23.45
C HIS A 514 7.23 25.32 -22.94
N LYS A 515 6.62 24.34 -23.59
CA LYS A 515 5.34 23.75 -23.14
C LYS A 515 5.47 23.11 -21.76
N ILE A 516 6.57 22.38 -21.53
CA ILE A 516 6.85 21.76 -20.24
C ILE A 516 7.09 22.83 -19.16
N LEU A 517 7.89 23.86 -19.44
CA LEU A 517 8.14 24.96 -18.49
C LEU A 517 6.87 25.75 -18.18
N CYS A 518 5.94 25.92 -19.15
CA CYS A 518 4.64 26.54 -18.90
C CYS A 518 3.73 25.70 -17.99
N LEU A 519 3.89 24.37 -17.98
CA LEU A 519 3.19 23.48 -17.05
C LEU A 519 3.86 23.47 -15.67
N PHE A 520 5.19 23.48 -15.63
CA PHE A 520 5.99 23.41 -14.41
C PHE A 520 5.96 24.74 -13.63
N SER A 521 6.14 25.87 -14.33
CA SER A 521 6.17 27.21 -13.76
C SER A 521 5.02 28.06 -14.29
N LYS A 522 4.15 28.46 -13.36
CA LYS A 522 3.08 29.43 -13.64
C LYS A 522 3.65 30.81 -13.99
N THR A 523 4.76 31.22 -13.36
CA THR A 523 5.44 32.50 -13.61
C THR A 523 5.95 32.56 -15.04
N TYR A 524 6.60 31.49 -15.51
CA TYR A 524 7.08 31.37 -16.88
C TYR A 524 5.91 31.49 -17.88
N ASN A 525 4.83 30.74 -17.63
CA ASN A 525 3.62 30.81 -18.47
C ASN A 525 2.98 32.21 -18.49
N GLU A 526 2.84 32.84 -17.32
CA GLU A 526 2.27 34.17 -17.17
C GLU A 526 3.12 35.25 -17.86
N MET A 527 4.45 35.13 -17.85
CA MET A 527 5.34 36.02 -18.60
C MET A 527 5.01 35.96 -20.10
N PHE A 528 5.07 34.77 -20.69
CA PHE A 528 4.85 34.60 -22.14
C PHE A 528 3.46 35.03 -22.55
N LYS A 529 2.43 34.70 -21.75
CA LYS A 529 1.06 35.16 -21.99
C LYS A 529 0.95 36.68 -21.91
N SER A 530 1.55 37.31 -20.90
CA SER A 530 1.50 38.76 -20.71
C SER A 530 2.26 39.53 -21.80
N LEU A 531 3.39 38.99 -22.27
CA LEU A 531 4.13 39.55 -23.40
C LEU A 531 3.33 39.45 -24.70
N SER A 532 2.69 38.31 -24.95
CA SER A 532 1.83 38.11 -26.12
C SER A 532 0.62 39.05 -26.15
N GLU A 533 -0.03 39.23 -24.99
CA GLU A 533 -1.10 40.23 -24.82
C GLU A 533 -0.58 41.66 -25.06
N ALA A 534 0.58 42.02 -24.49
CA ALA A 534 1.16 43.35 -24.64
C ALA A 534 1.58 43.67 -26.09
N VAL A 535 2.09 42.69 -26.84
CA VAL A 535 2.38 42.83 -28.27
C VAL A 535 1.10 43.05 -29.07
N THR A 536 0.05 42.27 -28.77
CA THR A 536 -1.28 42.39 -29.42
C THR A 536 -1.91 43.76 -29.17
N GLU A 537 -1.81 44.27 -27.93
CA GLU A 537 -2.29 45.58 -27.50
C GLU A 537 -1.39 46.74 -27.96
N LYS A 538 -0.23 46.45 -28.57
CA LYS A 538 0.82 47.43 -28.92
C LYS A 538 1.28 48.28 -27.72
N ASN A 539 1.32 47.68 -26.53
CA ASN A 539 1.62 48.32 -25.25
C ASN A 539 3.09 48.13 -24.85
N THR A 540 3.95 49.04 -25.30
CA THR A 540 5.40 49.00 -25.05
C THR A 540 5.78 49.21 -23.58
N THR A 541 4.97 49.94 -22.81
CA THR A 541 5.18 50.15 -21.37
C THR A 541 4.99 48.83 -20.60
N ARG A 542 3.98 48.05 -20.98
CA ARG A 542 3.73 46.72 -20.39
C ARG A 542 4.85 45.74 -20.75
N ILE A 543 5.38 45.79 -21.97
CA ILE A 543 6.55 44.99 -22.39
C ILE A 543 7.78 45.33 -21.53
N ALA A 544 8.13 46.61 -21.42
CA ALA A 544 9.26 47.05 -20.62
C ALA A 544 9.10 46.69 -19.14
N SER A 545 7.89 46.85 -18.60
CA SER A 545 7.54 46.47 -17.23
C SER A 545 7.74 44.98 -16.94
N ILE A 546 7.40 44.09 -17.89
CA ILE A 546 7.51 42.63 -17.71
C ILE A 546 8.98 42.19 -17.81
N LEU A 547 9.73 42.73 -18.76
CA LEU A 547 11.10 42.27 -19.03
C LEU A 547 12.13 42.87 -18.06
N VAL A 548 11.91 44.11 -17.58
CA VAL A 548 12.81 44.83 -16.67
C VAL A 548 12.43 44.63 -15.19
N GLY A 549 11.32 43.95 -14.89
CA GLY A 549 10.89 43.65 -13.51
C GLY A 549 10.45 44.85 -12.66
N LYS A 550 10.19 46.01 -13.27
CA LYS A 550 9.86 47.29 -12.61
C LYS A 550 8.42 47.75 -12.88
N ALA A 551 7.41 46.88 -12.72
CA ALA A 551 6.03 47.24 -13.08
C ALA A 551 5.47 48.47 -12.35
N GLU A 552 5.96 48.77 -11.15
CA GLU A 552 5.54 49.94 -10.37
C GLU A 552 6.47 51.15 -10.53
N GLU A 553 7.79 50.94 -10.74
CA GLU A 553 8.77 52.02 -10.87
C GLU A 553 8.95 52.55 -12.29
N TYR A 554 8.77 51.72 -13.32
CA TYR A 554 9.00 52.13 -14.71
C TYR A 554 8.00 53.22 -15.17
N PRO A 555 6.69 53.11 -14.89
CA PRO A 555 5.73 54.19 -15.19
C PRO A 555 6.02 55.49 -14.44
N GLN A 556 6.69 55.41 -13.28
CA GLN A 556 6.99 56.55 -12.40
C GLN A 556 8.34 57.21 -12.69
N THR A 557 9.33 56.47 -13.20
CA THR A 557 10.70 56.95 -13.45
C THR A 557 11.07 57.07 -14.93
N HIS A 558 10.37 56.34 -15.80
CA HIS A 558 10.58 56.35 -17.24
C HIS A 558 9.25 56.65 -17.91
N THR A 559 9.02 57.93 -18.17
CA THR A 559 7.82 58.43 -18.83
C THR A 559 7.80 58.05 -20.30
N VAL A 560 7.67 56.76 -20.60
CA VAL A 560 7.40 56.29 -21.96
C VAL A 560 6.06 56.87 -22.42
N ALA A 561 5.10 57.10 -21.52
CA ALA A 561 3.82 57.74 -21.84
C ALA A 561 3.96 59.23 -22.23
N MET A 562 4.73 60.06 -21.50
CA MET A 562 4.86 61.49 -21.83
C MET A 562 5.58 61.75 -23.15
N TRP A 563 6.45 60.85 -23.61
CA TRP A 563 7.26 61.09 -24.79
C TRP A 563 6.54 60.76 -26.10
N PHE A 564 5.41 60.04 -26.04
CA PHE A 564 4.59 59.72 -27.22
C PHE A 564 3.42 60.68 -27.42
N ASP A 565 2.89 61.29 -26.35
CA ASP A 565 1.84 62.32 -26.48
C ASP A 565 2.41 63.66 -26.98
N GLU A 566 3.64 64.03 -26.61
CA GLU A 566 4.32 65.23 -27.13
C GLU A 566 4.60 65.16 -28.64
N ALA A 567 4.75 63.96 -29.22
CA ALA A 567 4.91 63.80 -30.67
C ALA A 567 3.60 64.00 -31.45
N GLN A 568 2.44 63.76 -30.80
CA GLN A 568 1.13 64.07 -31.36
C GLN A 568 0.78 65.55 -31.18
N GLU A 569 1.14 66.18 -30.05
CA GLU A 569 0.97 67.63 -29.84
C GLU A 569 1.92 68.48 -30.72
N LEU A 570 3.11 67.98 -31.06
CA LEU A 570 4.02 68.67 -32.00
C LEU A 570 3.64 68.49 -33.48
N GLN A 571 2.77 67.53 -33.81
CA GLN A 571 2.20 67.40 -35.17
C GLN A 571 0.95 68.28 -35.36
N THR A 572 0.20 68.60 -34.32
CA THR A 572 -0.93 69.55 -34.40
C THR A 572 -0.45 71.01 -34.41
N LEU A 573 0.73 71.30 -33.85
CA LEU A 573 1.36 72.64 -33.89
C LEU A 573 2.16 72.96 -35.17
N LYS A 574 2.20 72.04 -36.17
CA LYS A 574 2.86 72.27 -37.47
C LYS A 574 1.91 72.47 -38.66
N THR A 575 0.65 72.83 -38.39
CA THR A 575 -0.24 73.33 -39.44
C THR A 575 -0.20 74.86 -39.44
N PRO A 576 0.40 75.52 -40.45
CA PRO A 576 0.32 76.97 -40.56
C PRO A 576 -1.11 77.34 -40.93
N ALA A 577 -1.78 78.15 -40.11
CA ALA A 577 -2.94 78.89 -40.56
C ALA A 577 -2.47 79.93 -41.60
N LYS A 578 -2.61 79.57 -42.88
CA LYS A 578 -2.68 80.51 -43.99
C LYS A 578 -4.16 80.72 -44.34
N SER A 579 -4.70 81.86 -43.93
CA SER A 579 -5.40 82.84 -44.77
C SER A 579 -5.75 84.05 -43.94
#